data_AF-A0A7X7CD38-F1
#
_entry.id   AF-A0A7X7CD38-F1
#
_cell.length_a   1.000
_cell.length_b   1.000
_cell.length_c   1.000
_cell.angle_alpha   90.00
_cell.angle_beta   90.00
_cell.angle_gamma   90.00
#
_symmetry.space_group_name_H-M   'P 1'
#
loop_
_entity.id
_entity.type
_entity.pdbx_description
1 polymer ?
#
loop_
_entity_poly.entity_id
_entity_poly.type
_entity_poly.pdbx_seq_one_letter_code
_entity_poly.pdbx_strand_id
1 'polypeptide(L)' 'MAGNEEFAEVLLYSDDSATRAALMAAIGRRPAKDVAPIRWDETATAAAVVAKVEAKKYDLLVLDGEAAKEGGMS' A
#
# COMPACT_ATOMS: atom_id res chain seq x y z
N MET A 1 -13.45 7.05 26.53
CA MET A 1 -13.73 7.31 25.11
C MET A 1 -12.45 6.97 24.36
N ALA A 2 -12.41 5.85 23.62
CA ALA A 2 -11.27 5.59 22.75
C ALA A 2 -11.29 6.68 21.68
N GLY A 3 -10.26 7.52 21.63
CA GLY A 3 -10.10 8.47 20.52
C GLY A 3 -10.18 7.67 19.23
N ASN A 4 -11.06 8.07 18.32
CA ASN A 4 -11.13 7.46 17.00
C ASN A 4 -9.82 7.84 16.30
N GLU A 5 -8.76 7.04 16.48
CA GLU A 5 -7.51 7.23 15.74
C GLU A 5 -7.86 7.15 14.26
N GLU A 6 -7.71 8.26 13.57
CA GLU A 6 -7.78 8.32 12.12
C GLU A 6 -6.53 7.60 11.59
N PHE A 7 -6.73 6.56 10.78
CA PHE A 7 -5.66 5.81 10.16
C PHE A 7 -5.51 6.26 8.71
N ALA A 8 -4.28 6.25 8.20
CA ALA A 8 -4.04 6.32 6.77
C ALA A 8 -4.20 4.91 6.17
N GLU A 9 -5.15 4.73 5.25
CA GLU A 9 -5.31 3.51 4.48
C GLU A 9 -4.32 3.53 3.29
N VAL A 10 -3.32 2.66 3.32
CA VAL A 10 -2.23 2.65 2.33
C VAL A 10 -2.21 1.32 1.58
N LEU A 11 -2.29 1.38 0.25
CA LEU A 11 -2.15 0.21 -0.61
C LEU A 11 -0.71 0.09 -1.12
N LEU A 12 -0.08 -1.06 -0.89
CA LEU A 12 1.25 -1.40 -1.37
C LEU A 12 1.19 -2.49 -2.44
N TYR A 13 1.69 -2.18 -3.63
CA TYR A 13 1.87 -3.12 -4.73
C TYR A 13 3.34 -3.38 -5.00
N SER A 14 3.72 -4.66 -4.97
CA SER A 14 4.98 -5.20 -5.51
C SER A 14 4.80 -6.70 -5.68
N ASP A 15 5.29 -7.27 -6.79
CA ASP A 15 5.26 -8.71 -7.03
C ASP A 15 6.20 -9.46 -6.08
N ASP A 16 7.26 -8.80 -5.59
CA ASP A 16 8.16 -9.34 -4.57
C ASP A 16 7.65 -9.12 -3.13
N SER A 17 7.32 -10.21 -2.45
CA SER A 17 6.95 -10.21 -1.03
C SER A 17 8.05 -9.71 -0.09
N ALA A 18 9.33 -9.90 -0.43
CA ALA A 18 10.44 -9.41 0.37
C ALA A 18 10.52 -7.88 0.33
N THR A 19 10.30 -7.29 -0.85
CA THR A 19 10.17 -5.84 -1.01
C THR A 19 9.03 -5.28 -0.16
N ARG A 20 7.85 -5.90 -0.19
CA ARG A 20 6.71 -5.44 0.63
C ARG A 20 7.01 -5.52 2.12
N ALA A 21 7.57 -6.63 2.58
CA ALA A 21 7.93 -6.83 3.98
C ALA A 21 9.01 -5.83 4.44
N ALA A 22 10.04 -5.59 3.63
CA ALA A 22 11.11 -4.65 3.93
C ALA A 22 10.58 -3.22 4.03
N LEU A 23 9.70 -2.80 3.11
CA LEU A 23 9.09 -1.47 3.11
C LEU A 23 8.21 -1.27 4.34
N MET A 24 7.31 -2.22 4.63
CA MET A 24 6.46 -2.15 5.82
C MET A 24 7.26 -2.17 7.12
N ALA A 25 8.38 -2.91 7.18
CA ALA A 25 9.26 -2.93 8.34
C ALA A 25 10.02 -1.61 8.51
N ALA A 26 10.52 -1.02 7.42
CA ALA A 26 11.25 0.24 7.44
C ALA A 26 10.36 1.43 7.87
N ILE A 27 9.11 1.46 7.41
CA ILE A 27 8.15 2.53 7.73
C ILE A 27 7.44 2.26 9.06
N GLY A 28 7.13 1.00 9.33
CA GLY A 28 6.41 0.58 10.52
C GLY A 28 4.95 1.04 10.55
N ARG A 29 4.38 1.05 11.75
CA ARG A 29 2.96 1.39 11.99
C ARG A 29 2.70 2.90 12.07
N ARG A 30 3.71 3.71 12.41
CA ARG A 30 3.60 5.16 12.53
C ARG A 30 4.90 5.80 12.03
N PRO A 31 4.92 6.37 10.81
CA PRO A 31 6.16 6.84 10.18
C PRO A 31 6.76 8.06 10.88
N ALA A 32 5.93 8.91 11.49
CA ALA A 32 6.35 10.09 12.24
C ALA A 32 5.34 10.41 13.35
N LYS A 33 5.76 11.21 14.34
CA LYS A 33 4.95 11.53 15.53
C LYS A 33 3.65 12.28 15.21
N ASP A 34 3.65 13.05 14.13
CA ASP A 34 2.59 13.93 13.64
C ASP A 34 1.80 13.33 12.46
N VAL A 35 2.10 12.09 12.07
CA VAL A 35 1.40 11.38 11.00
C VAL A 35 0.47 10.31 11.57
N ALA A 36 -0.70 10.16 10.96
CA ALA A 36 -1.66 9.09 11.28
C ALA A 36 -0.99 7.70 11.21
N PRO A 37 -1.34 6.75 12.11
CA PRO A 37 -0.88 5.38 11.96
C PRO A 37 -1.36 4.78 10.64
N ILE A 38 -0.55 3.91 10.05
CA ILE A 38 -0.85 3.28 8.77
C ILE A 38 -1.60 1.97 8.98
N ARG A 39 -2.63 1.75 8.17
CA ARG A 39 -3.18 0.42 7.88
C ARG A 39 -2.72 0.01 6.49
N TRP A 40 -1.89 -1.02 6.48
CA TRP A 40 -1.38 -1.61 5.25
C TRP A 40 -2.42 -2.54 4.63
N ASP A 41 -2.72 -2.31 3.35
CA ASP A 41 -3.24 -3.33 2.47
C ASP A 41 -2.17 -3.61 1.41
N GLU A 42 -1.95 -4.87 1.05
CA GLU A 42 -0.92 -5.24 0.09
C GLU A 42 -1.45 -6.18 -1.00
N THR A 43 -0.79 -6.14 -2.15
CA THR A 43 -1.06 -7.03 -3.27
C THR A 43 0.18 -7.26 -4.12
N ALA A 44 0.25 -8.43 -4.75
CA ALA A 44 1.31 -8.81 -5.68
C ALA A 44 0.93 -8.65 -7.16
N THR A 45 -0.31 -8.23 -7.47
CA THR A 45 -0.78 -8.11 -8.86
C THR A 45 -1.39 -6.75 -9.15
N ALA A 46 -1.14 -6.22 -10.34
CA ALA A 46 -1.73 -4.95 -10.79
C ALA A 46 -3.25 -5.03 -10.92
N ALA A 47 -3.80 -6.16 -11.38
CA ALA A 47 -5.24 -6.37 -11.46
C ALA A 47 -5.93 -6.22 -10.10
N ALA A 48 -5.32 -6.75 -9.03
CA ALA A 48 -5.84 -6.57 -7.69
C ALA A 48 -5.67 -5.15 -7.15
N VAL A 49 -4.69 -4.37 -7.62
CA VAL A 49 -4.62 -2.93 -7.30
C VAL A 49 -5.87 -2.22 -7.80
N VAL A 50 -6.23 -2.43 -9.07
CA VAL A 50 -7.42 -1.83 -9.68
C VAL A 50 -8.67 -2.23 -8.90
N ALA A 51 -8.88 -3.53 -8.68
CA ALA A 51 -10.05 -4.02 -7.96
C ALA A 51 -10.16 -3.46 -6.53
N LYS A 52 -9.03 -3.33 -5.83
CA LYS A 52 -9.00 -2.77 -4.46
C LYS A 52 -9.36 -1.29 -4.45
N VAL A 53 -8.81 -0.50 -5.38
CA VAL A 53 -9.05 0.94 -5.50
C VAL A 53 -10.50 1.23 -5.92
N GLU A 54 -11.11 0.36 -6.73
CA GLU A 54 -12.53 0.44 -7.06
C GLU A 54 -13.43 0.09 -5.86
N ALA A 55 -13.01 -0.86 -5.02
CA ALA A 55 -13.81 -1.33 -3.89
C ALA A 55 -13.80 -0.38 -2.67
N LYS A 56 -12.71 0.36 -2.44
CA LYS A 56 -12.62 1.33 -1.34
C LYS A 56 -11.62 2.45 -1.62
N LYS A 57 -11.76 3.53 -0.86
CA LYS A 57 -10.83 4.66 -0.89
C LYS A 57 -9.52 4.32 -0.16
N TYR A 58 -8.41 4.74 -0.73
CA TYR A 58 -7.09 4.78 -0.11
C TYR A 58 -6.60 6.22 -0.03
N ASP A 59 -5.76 6.51 0.96
CA ASP A 59 -5.13 7.81 1.14
C ASP A 59 -3.79 7.90 0.37
N LEU A 60 -3.14 6.75 0.16
CA LEU A 60 -1.88 6.64 -0.59
C LEU A 60 -1.77 5.27 -1.27
N LEU A 61 -1.20 5.26 -2.47
CA LEU A 61 -0.81 4.06 -3.20
C LEU A 61 0.71 4.07 -3.38
N VAL A 62 1.36 2.97 -3.01
CA VAL A 62 2.78 2.71 -3.27
C VAL A 62 2.85 1.64 -4.36
N LEU A 63 3.31 2.01 -5.55
CA LEU A 63 3.31 1.14 -6.72
C LEU A 63 4.74 0.85 -7.16
N ASP A 64 5.13 -0.42 -7.14
CA ASP A 64 6.40 -0.88 -7.68
C ASP A 64 6.36 -0.86 -9.22
N GLY A 65 7.25 -0.06 -9.82
CA GLY A 65 7.37 0.10 -11.27
C GLY A 65 8.25 -0.96 -11.94
N GLU A 66 8.98 -1.75 -11.16
CA GLU A 66 9.84 -2.83 -11.64
C GLU A 66 9.09 -4.18 -11.66
N ALA A 67 7.92 -4.25 -11.02
CA ALA A 67 7.00 -5.38 -11.17
C ALA A 67 6.63 -5.53 -12.65
N ALA A 68 6.64 -6.77 -13.16
CA ALA A 68 6.48 -7.04 -14.59
C ALA A 68 5.33 -6.24 -15.23
N LYS A 69 5.61 -5.56 -16.34
CA LYS A 69 4.64 -4.70 -17.02
C LYS A 69 3.35 -5.47 -17.38
N GLU A 70 2.25 -5.13 -16.74
CA GLU A 70 0.88 -5.49 -17.15
C GLU A 70 0.38 -4.61 -18.32
N GLY A 71 1.28 -4.24 -19.24
CA GLY A 71 0.99 -3.29 -20.30
C GLY A 71 2.17 -3.11 -21.25
N GLY A 72 2.22 -3.94 -22.29
CA GLY A 72 2.92 -3.61 -23.51
C GLY A 72 2.01 -2.75 -24.38
N MET A 73 2.42 -1.51 -24.68
CA MET A 73 2.17 -1.03 -26.04
C MET A 73 3.10 -1.85 -26.94
N SER A 74 2.53 -2.92 -27.51
CA SER A 74 2.99 -3.46 -28.79
C SER A 74 2.22 -2.75 -29.90
#